data_AF-A0A965ENZ4-F1
#
_entry.id   AF-A0A965ENZ4-F1
#
_cell.length_a   1.000
_cell.length_b   1.000
_cell.length_c   1.000
_cell.angle_alpha   90.00
_cell.angle_beta   90.00
_cell.angle_gamma   90.00
#
_symmetry.space_group_name_H-M   'P 1'
#
loop_
_entity.id
_entity.type
_entity.pdbx_description
1 polymer ?
#
loop_
_entity_poly.entity_id
_entity_poly.type
_entity_poly.pdbx_seq_one_letter_code
_entity_poly.pdbx_strand_id
1 'polypeptide(L)'
;MTQTSASPDPIVTEIVRNGVIAITEEMKSNLMRTAYNMIIYEALDFTVGLFTEKGETISIGLGLPMFIRGMAETIKAKLDHYGTENIKPGDILLTNDAYITGSHLNHLTFSMPIFLDDELIGFACCMAHWPDIGGTLDGITTDIYSEGLQIPIVKYQREGVVNEEIVDIIRANVRLPDRAMGDLRAQLTAITTGERRYLELVKRYGRNQVAASISDIMDQSERAARARTLSIPDGVYVAESYMDDDGVSISDRIPIRVTVTVEGDEMTVDLSDVAEQVRGFYNSGITTGHACSQVAFKCITSPTDYPINDGSFRNLKAIVPPGRVISAVKPAPMRWWMTFPMTIVDTVFKALTPAIPERTIAGHHADLVIGMLNGINPKNNEFYIAFIGPTGGGWGAKQNEDGVSATVCINDGDTHNSPAEQLESKYPFLIENYALREDSGGAGEYRGGLGCENTVQA
;
A
#
# COMPACT_ATOMS: atom_id res chain seq x y z
N MET A 1 -41.78 -14.22 -4.68
CA MET A 1 -41.53 -14.82 -3.35
C MET A 1 -40.42 -14.02 -2.73
N THR A 2 -40.76 -13.21 -1.73
CA THR A 2 -39.83 -12.39 -0.95
C THR A 2 -38.93 -13.31 -0.13
N GLN A 3 -37.68 -13.52 -0.58
CA GLN A 3 -36.64 -14.08 0.27
C GLN A 3 -36.36 -13.05 1.36
N THR A 4 -36.96 -13.25 2.53
CA THR A 4 -36.42 -12.70 3.77
C THR A 4 -35.03 -13.29 3.94
N SER A 5 -33.99 -12.53 3.64
CA SER A 5 -32.61 -12.92 3.93
C SER A 5 -32.51 -13.08 5.46
N ALA A 6 -32.52 -14.32 5.93
CA ALA A 6 -32.23 -14.60 7.32
C ALA A 6 -30.85 -14.00 7.62
N SER A 7 -30.75 -13.23 8.70
CA SER A 7 -29.46 -12.73 9.21
C SER A 7 -28.46 -13.89 9.27
N PRO A 8 -27.19 -13.71 8.86
CA PRO A 8 -26.22 -14.78 8.95
C PRO A 8 -26.11 -15.26 10.41
N ASP A 9 -25.88 -16.55 10.59
CA ASP A 9 -25.53 -17.11 11.90
C ASP A 9 -24.35 -16.30 12.52
N PRO A 10 -24.53 -15.71 13.71
CA PRO A 10 -23.52 -14.85 14.32
C PRO A 10 -22.25 -15.61 14.73
N ILE A 11 -22.36 -16.90 15.05
CA ILE A 11 -21.21 -17.75 15.35
C ILE A 11 -20.41 -17.98 14.07
N VAL A 12 -21.09 -18.30 12.96
CA VAL A 12 -20.41 -18.46 11.67
C VAL A 12 -19.80 -17.13 11.21
N THR A 13 -20.45 -16.01 11.48
CA THR A 13 -19.94 -14.68 11.14
C THR A 13 -18.59 -14.41 11.81
N GLU A 14 -18.46 -14.70 13.11
CA GLU A 14 -17.18 -14.54 13.81
C GLU A 14 -16.11 -15.55 13.37
N ILE A 15 -16.51 -16.77 13.00
CA ILE A 15 -15.58 -17.74 12.40
C ILE A 15 -15.07 -17.22 11.05
N VAL A 16 -15.94 -16.65 10.22
CA VAL A 16 -15.56 -16.06 8.92
C VAL A 16 -14.66 -14.85 9.14
N ARG A 17 -14.97 -13.96 10.09
CA ARG A 17 -14.15 -12.78 10.43
C ARG A 17 -12.71 -13.19 10.76
N ASN A 18 -12.54 -14.13 11.68
CA ASN A 18 -11.20 -14.61 12.06
C ASN A 18 -10.57 -15.44 10.94
N GLY A 19 -11.37 -16.17 10.17
CA GLY A 19 -10.94 -16.96 9.03
C GLY A 19 -10.28 -16.10 7.95
N VAL A 20 -10.92 -15.02 7.50
CA VAL A 20 -10.37 -14.17 6.43
C VAL A 20 -9.09 -13.46 6.87
N ILE A 21 -8.97 -13.06 8.14
CA ILE A 21 -7.75 -12.49 8.73
C ILE A 21 -6.62 -13.54 8.71
N ALA A 22 -6.91 -14.76 9.19
CA ALA A 22 -5.95 -15.84 9.22
C ALA A 22 -5.47 -16.24 7.80
N ILE A 23 -6.35 -16.19 6.81
CA ILE A 23 -5.98 -16.45 5.41
C ILE A 23 -4.98 -15.41 4.93
N THR A 24 -5.28 -14.12 5.11
CA THR A 24 -4.38 -13.05 4.66
C THR A 24 -3.04 -13.08 5.41
N GLU A 25 -3.03 -13.49 6.68
CA GLU A 25 -1.78 -13.67 7.43
C GLU A 25 -0.96 -14.87 6.93
N GLU A 26 -1.60 -15.99 6.56
CA GLU A 26 -0.90 -17.13 5.95
C GLU A 26 -0.33 -16.75 4.58
N MET A 27 -1.08 -16.00 3.76
CA MET A 27 -0.59 -15.45 2.48
C MET A 27 0.66 -14.59 2.70
N LYS A 28 0.62 -13.67 3.68
CA LYS A 28 1.73 -12.78 4.05
C LYS A 28 2.95 -13.59 4.48
N SER A 29 2.75 -14.49 5.44
CA SER A 29 3.80 -15.37 5.99
C SER A 29 4.47 -16.25 4.93
N ASN A 30 3.72 -16.71 3.93
CA ASN A 30 4.25 -17.49 2.82
C ASN A 30 5.10 -16.64 1.87
N LEU A 31 4.63 -15.44 1.53
CA LEU A 31 5.38 -14.51 0.68
C LEU A 31 6.71 -14.14 1.32
N MET A 32 6.70 -13.73 2.60
CA MET A 32 7.91 -13.40 3.36
C MET A 32 8.94 -14.53 3.34
N ARG A 33 8.51 -15.78 3.53
CA ARG A 33 9.43 -16.92 3.64
C ARG A 33 9.96 -17.44 2.31
N THR A 34 9.36 -17.04 1.19
CA THR A 34 9.69 -17.58 -0.14
C THR A 34 10.25 -16.54 -1.10
N ALA A 35 10.21 -15.26 -0.74
CA ALA A 35 10.77 -14.17 -1.53
C ALA A 35 12.30 -14.21 -1.62
N TYR A 36 12.83 -13.61 -2.68
CA TYR A 36 14.25 -13.63 -3.05
C TYR A 36 14.94 -12.30 -2.77
N ASN A 37 14.18 -11.23 -2.49
CA ASN A 37 14.73 -9.91 -2.20
C ASN A 37 14.38 -9.41 -0.77
N MET A 38 15.32 -8.67 -0.17
CA MET A 38 15.18 -8.15 1.20
C MET A 38 14.01 -7.19 1.38
N ILE A 39 13.62 -6.49 0.32
CA ILE A 39 12.50 -5.54 0.36
C ILE A 39 11.22 -6.28 0.75
N ILE A 40 11.02 -7.51 0.24
CA ILE A 40 9.86 -8.33 0.58
C ILE A 40 10.02 -9.09 1.90
N TYR A 41 11.11 -9.84 2.11
CA TYR A 41 11.18 -10.74 3.28
C TYR A 41 11.64 -10.08 4.58
N GLU A 42 12.36 -8.94 4.49
CA GLU A 42 12.89 -8.23 5.66
C GLU A 42 12.11 -6.95 5.89
N ALA A 43 12.09 -6.04 4.90
CA ALA A 43 11.41 -4.75 5.02
C ALA A 43 9.89 -4.89 4.98
N LEU A 44 9.34 -5.87 4.26
CA LEU A 44 7.91 -6.14 4.12
C LEU A 44 7.16 -5.17 3.18
N ASP A 45 7.82 -4.60 2.17
CA ASP A 45 7.16 -3.74 1.16
C ASP A 45 6.37 -4.60 0.14
N PHE A 46 5.24 -5.12 0.63
CA PHE A 46 4.23 -5.82 -0.13
C PHE A 46 2.89 -5.81 0.60
N THR A 47 1.83 -6.19 -0.10
CA THR A 47 0.54 -6.48 0.50
C THR A 47 -0.13 -7.68 -0.17
N VAL A 48 -1.03 -8.31 0.58
CA VAL A 48 -1.85 -9.44 0.13
C VAL A 48 -3.28 -9.22 0.60
N GLY A 49 -4.27 -9.74 -0.12
CA GLY A 49 -5.66 -9.55 0.27
C GLY A 49 -6.65 -10.48 -0.40
N LEU A 50 -7.83 -10.54 0.21
CA LEU A 50 -9.02 -11.19 -0.31
C LEU A 50 -10.05 -10.13 -0.70
N PHE A 51 -10.71 -10.35 -1.84
CA PHE A 51 -11.67 -9.41 -2.40
C PHE A 51 -12.93 -10.15 -2.85
N THR A 52 -14.06 -9.47 -2.83
CA THR A 52 -15.33 -9.99 -3.36
C THR A 52 -15.25 -10.15 -4.87
N GLU A 53 -16.25 -10.80 -5.47
CA GLU A 53 -16.38 -10.93 -6.92
C GLU A 53 -16.48 -9.57 -7.65
N LYS A 54 -16.78 -8.49 -6.91
CA LYS A 54 -16.83 -7.10 -7.39
C LYS A 54 -15.55 -6.30 -7.11
N GLY A 55 -14.54 -6.94 -6.52
CA GLY A 55 -13.29 -6.28 -6.13
C GLY A 55 -13.39 -5.41 -4.88
N GLU A 56 -14.38 -5.62 -4.00
CA GLU A 56 -14.44 -4.96 -2.69
C GLU A 56 -13.53 -5.68 -1.70
N THR A 57 -12.81 -4.93 -0.85
CA THR A 57 -11.85 -5.51 0.08
C THR A 57 -12.55 -6.28 1.20
N ILE A 58 -12.30 -7.58 1.30
CA ILE A 58 -12.78 -8.44 2.41
C ILE A 58 -11.81 -8.37 3.58
N SER A 59 -10.52 -8.55 3.29
CA SER A 59 -9.43 -8.49 4.26
C SER A 59 -8.12 -8.22 3.52
N ILE A 60 -7.21 -7.49 4.16
CA ILE A 60 -5.83 -7.30 3.70
C ILE A 60 -4.87 -7.73 4.81
N GLY A 61 -3.71 -8.26 4.41
CA GLY A 61 -2.60 -8.49 5.32
C GLY A 61 -2.06 -7.16 5.83
N LEU A 62 -1.75 -7.10 7.13
CA LEU A 62 -1.14 -5.92 7.74
C LEU A 62 0.28 -5.73 7.20
N GLY A 63 0.69 -4.49 7.00
CA GLY A 63 1.91 -4.13 6.27
C GLY A 63 1.89 -2.64 5.98
N LEU A 64 1.89 -2.25 4.70
CA LEU A 64 1.82 -0.86 4.28
C LEU A 64 0.38 -0.32 4.24
N PRO A 65 0.02 0.67 5.08
CA PRO A 65 -1.31 1.26 5.06
C PRO A 65 -1.69 1.89 3.72
N MET A 66 -0.75 2.41 2.93
CA MET A 66 -1.10 3.06 1.66
C MET A 66 -1.65 2.11 0.60
N PHE A 67 -1.45 0.80 0.74
CA PHE A 67 -2.04 -0.18 -0.18
C PHE A 67 -3.48 -0.58 0.17
N ILE A 68 -4.09 0.09 1.15
CA ILE A 68 -5.48 -0.13 1.57
C ILE A 68 -6.50 -0.03 0.43
N ARG A 69 -6.17 0.69 -0.65
CA ARG A 69 -7.03 0.84 -1.83
C ARG A 69 -6.50 0.25 -3.13
N GLY A 70 -5.19 0.32 -3.36
CA GLY A 70 -4.59 0.05 -4.68
C GLY A 70 -4.97 -1.30 -5.30
N MET A 71 -4.96 -2.38 -4.51
CA MET A 71 -5.34 -3.71 -5.00
C MET A 71 -6.82 -3.83 -5.39
N ALA A 72 -7.73 -3.24 -4.60
CA ALA A 72 -9.17 -3.27 -4.89
C ALA A 72 -9.46 -2.60 -6.23
N GLU A 73 -8.90 -1.42 -6.46
CA GLU A 73 -9.06 -0.68 -7.72
C GLU A 73 -8.36 -1.36 -8.88
N THR A 74 -7.23 -2.02 -8.64
CA THR A 74 -6.56 -2.84 -9.67
C THR A 74 -7.44 -4.02 -10.09
N ILE A 75 -8.14 -4.68 -9.16
CA ILE A 75 -9.08 -5.76 -9.49
C ILE A 75 -10.27 -5.21 -10.27
N LYS A 76 -10.84 -4.07 -9.86
CA LYS A 76 -11.94 -3.42 -10.59
C LYS A 76 -11.54 -3.03 -12.01
N ALA A 77 -10.34 -2.46 -12.19
CA ALA A 77 -9.82 -2.17 -13.52
C ALA A 77 -9.65 -3.42 -14.38
N LYS A 78 -9.22 -4.56 -13.79
CA LYS A 78 -9.13 -5.86 -14.47
C LYS A 78 -10.51 -6.42 -14.84
N LEU A 79 -11.50 -6.26 -13.97
CA LEU A 79 -12.91 -6.62 -14.22
C LEU A 79 -13.48 -5.78 -15.36
N ASP A 80 -13.26 -4.47 -15.36
CA ASP A 80 -13.70 -3.56 -16.42
C ASP A 80 -13.03 -3.85 -17.76
N HIS A 81 -11.74 -4.23 -17.74
CA HIS A 81 -10.96 -4.54 -18.94
C HIS A 81 -11.40 -5.83 -19.64
N TYR A 82 -11.60 -6.90 -18.87
CA TYR A 82 -11.94 -8.22 -19.44
C TYR A 82 -13.44 -8.49 -19.49
N GLY A 83 -14.23 -7.92 -18.59
CA GLY A 83 -15.56 -8.45 -18.28
C GLY A 83 -15.48 -9.76 -17.51
N THR A 84 -16.41 -9.98 -16.58
CA THR A 84 -16.46 -11.21 -15.75
C THR A 84 -16.54 -12.48 -16.59
N GLU A 85 -17.17 -12.41 -17.76
CA GLU A 85 -17.38 -13.53 -18.68
C GLU A 85 -16.08 -14.01 -19.34
N ASN A 86 -15.06 -13.16 -19.44
CA ASN A 86 -13.77 -13.51 -20.02
C ASN A 86 -12.72 -13.86 -18.98
N ILE A 87 -13.06 -13.85 -17.68
CA ILE A 87 -12.21 -14.35 -16.59
C ILE A 87 -12.61 -15.79 -16.30
N LYS A 88 -11.65 -16.72 -16.36
CA LYS A 88 -11.88 -18.16 -16.26
C LYS A 88 -11.14 -18.79 -15.08
N PRO A 89 -11.61 -19.94 -14.56
CA PRO A 89 -10.85 -20.71 -13.59
C PRO A 89 -9.42 -20.98 -14.06
N GLY A 90 -8.43 -20.79 -13.17
CA GLY A 90 -7.02 -20.98 -13.50
C GLY A 90 -6.35 -19.80 -14.24
N ASP A 91 -7.06 -18.70 -14.49
CA ASP A 91 -6.42 -17.45 -14.92
C ASP A 91 -5.59 -16.82 -13.79
N ILE A 92 -4.54 -16.08 -14.14
CA ILE A 92 -3.83 -15.18 -13.23
C ILE A 92 -3.61 -13.86 -13.96
N LEU A 93 -4.15 -12.78 -13.39
CA LEU A 93 -4.16 -11.44 -14.00
C LEU A 93 -2.99 -10.61 -13.45
N LEU A 94 -2.24 -9.95 -14.32
CA LEU A 94 -1.04 -9.19 -13.98
C LEU A 94 -1.13 -7.76 -14.54
N THR A 95 -0.64 -6.79 -13.76
CA THR A 95 -0.24 -5.46 -14.22
C THR A 95 0.73 -4.84 -13.21
N ASN A 96 1.52 -3.88 -13.65
CA ASN A 96 2.22 -2.91 -12.80
C ASN A 96 1.95 -1.46 -13.28
N ASP A 97 0.86 -1.21 -14.01
CA ASP A 97 0.55 0.13 -14.51
C ASP A 97 0.32 1.07 -13.32
N ALA A 98 1.28 1.98 -13.12
CA ALA A 98 1.34 2.89 -11.99
C ALA A 98 0.10 3.80 -11.84
N TYR A 99 -0.56 4.10 -12.95
CA TYR A 99 -1.76 4.96 -12.96
C TYR A 99 -3.01 4.19 -12.53
N ILE A 100 -2.97 2.86 -12.58
CA ILE A 100 -4.02 1.98 -12.06
C ILE A 100 -3.73 1.58 -10.62
N THR A 101 -2.50 1.15 -10.32
CA THR A 101 -2.14 0.65 -8.98
C THR A 101 -2.02 1.79 -7.97
N GLY A 102 -1.62 2.99 -8.41
CA GLY A 102 -1.37 4.18 -7.59
C GLY A 102 0.08 4.38 -7.19
N SER A 103 0.89 3.35 -7.32
CA SER A 103 2.27 3.30 -6.90
C SER A 103 3.20 3.16 -8.11
N HIS A 104 4.51 3.21 -7.90
CA HIS A 104 5.49 3.08 -8.98
C HIS A 104 5.52 1.69 -9.65
N LEU A 105 6.22 1.59 -10.79
CA LEU A 105 6.26 0.41 -11.65
C LEU A 105 6.87 -0.84 -10.99
N ASN A 106 7.62 -0.70 -9.90
CA ASN A 106 8.20 -1.85 -9.21
C ASN A 106 7.16 -2.71 -8.50
N HIS A 107 5.94 -2.21 -8.30
CA HIS A 107 4.85 -2.97 -7.71
C HIS A 107 4.11 -3.83 -8.74
N LEU A 108 4.48 -5.11 -8.81
CA LEU A 108 3.78 -6.08 -9.65
C LEU A 108 2.57 -6.62 -8.90
N THR A 109 1.39 -6.50 -9.52
CA THR A 109 0.11 -6.88 -8.91
C THR A 109 -0.52 -8.07 -9.61
N PHE A 110 -0.45 -9.22 -8.96
CA PHE A 110 -1.07 -10.46 -9.39
C PHE A 110 -2.43 -10.65 -8.71
N SER A 111 -3.45 -11.01 -9.49
CA SER A 111 -4.80 -11.29 -9.00
C SER A 111 -5.27 -12.64 -9.54
N MET A 112 -5.62 -13.53 -8.63
CA MET A 112 -6.18 -14.85 -8.92
C MET A 112 -7.69 -14.82 -8.66
N PRO A 113 -8.54 -14.98 -9.69
CA PRO A 113 -9.97 -15.18 -9.49
C PRO A 113 -10.21 -16.54 -8.82
N ILE A 114 -11.12 -16.57 -7.86
CA ILE A 114 -11.47 -17.77 -7.10
C ILE A 114 -12.85 -18.24 -7.55
N PHE A 115 -12.93 -19.50 -7.98
CA PHE A 115 -14.17 -20.10 -8.49
C PHE A 115 -14.69 -21.23 -7.60
N LEU A 116 -16.01 -21.31 -7.46
CA LEU A 116 -16.73 -22.47 -6.92
C LEU A 116 -17.83 -22.86 -7.90
N ASP A 117 -17.81 -24.11 -8.39
CA ASP A 117 -18.80 -24.64 -9.35
C ASP A 117 -18.99 -23.72 -10.58
N ASP A 118 -17.87 -23.30 -11.18
CA ASP A 118 -17.78 -22.38 -12.33
C ASP A 118 -18.30 -20.95 -12.09
N GLU A 119 -18.60 -20.59 -10.84
CA GLU A 119 -18.98 -19.23 -10.45
C GLU A 119 -17.84 -18.49 -9.75
N LEU A 120 -17.58 -17.26 -10.19
CA LEU A 120 -16.61 -16.37 -9.56
C LEU A 120 -17.14 -15.93 -8.18
N ILE A 121 -16.39 -16.24 -7.12
CA ILE A 121 -16.79 -15.95 -5.73
C ILE A 121 -15.84 -14.99 -5.00
N GLY A 122 -14.80 -14.51 -5.68
CA GLY A 122 -13.84 -13.56 -5.12
C GLY A 122 -12.50 -13.58 -5.83
N PHE A 123 -11.54 -12.86 -5.25
CA PHE A 123 -10.15 -12.82 -5.72
C PHE A 123 -9.19 -12.93 -4.54
N ALA A 124 -8.06 -13.59 -4.78
CA ALA A 124 -6.85 -13.43 -3.97
C ALA A 124 -5.87 -12.52 -4.75
N CYS A 125 -5.30 -11.52 -4.09
CA CYS A 125 -4.41 -10.56 -4.74
C CYS A 125 -3.12 -10.40 -3.94
N CYS A 126 -2.04 -10.12 -4.66
CA CYS A 126 -0.74 -9.78 -4.10
C CYS A 126 -0.11 -8.68 -4.93
N MET A 127 0.36 -7.63 -4.26
CA MET A 127 1.19 -6.57 -4.80
C MET A 127 2.50 -6.58 -4.03
N ALA A 128 3.65 -6.59 -4.71
CA ALA A 128 4.94 -6.63 -4.04
C ALA A 128 5.99 -5.83 -4.81
N HIS A 129 6.91 -5.22 -4.07
CA HIS A 129 7.98 -4.41 -4.62
C HIS A 129 9.11 -5.27 -5.17
N TRP A 130 9.41 -5.11 -6.46
CA TRP A 130 10.57 -5.73 -7.09
C TRP A 130 11.73 -4.73 -7.12
N PRO A 131 12.97 -5.12 -6.76
CA PRO A 131 14.08 -4.19 -6.64
C PRO A 131 14.51 -3.55 -7.97
N ASP A 132 14.07 -4.10 -9.10
CA ASP A 132 14.40 -3.61 -10.44
C ASP A 132 13.27 -3.93 -11.42
N ILE A 133 12.92 -2.92 -12.22
CA ILE A 133 11.94 -3.02 -13.31
C ILE A 133 12.52 -2.49 -14.64
N GLY A 134 13.86 -2.43 -14.74
CA GLY A 134 14.54 -1.75 -15.84
C GLY A 134 14.62 -0.23 -15.64
N GLY A 135 14.56 0.53 -16.73
CA GLY A 135 14.53 2.00 -16.69
C GLY A 135 15.81 2.67 -16.14
N THR A 136 15.70 3.94 -15.78
CA THR A 136 16.75 4.75 -15.19
C THR A 136 16.98 4.33 -13.74
N LEU A 137 18.17 3.79 -13.48
CA LEU A 137 18.55 3.30 -12.15
C LEU A 137 18.79 4.44 -11.17
N ASP A 138 19.62 5.42 -11.55
CA ASP A 138 20.02 6.54 -10.68
C ASP A 138 19.56 7.90 -11.21
N GLY A 139 19.45 8.89 -10.34
CA GLY A 139 19.13 10.27 -10.73
C GLY A 139 17.64 10.50 -10.97
N ILE A 140 17.28 11.61 -11.62
CA ILE A 140 15.90 12.11 -11.64
C ILE A 140 15.21 11.70 -12.95
N THR A 141 14.01 11.11 -12.86
CA THR A 141 13.14 10.80 -14.00
C THR A 141 12.09 11.89 -14.19
N THR A 142 11.81 12.20 -15.46
CA THR A 142 10.84 13.24 -15.85
C THR A 142 9.64 12.71 -16.64
N ASP A 143 9.63 11.41 -16.90
CA ASP A 143 8.54 10.70 -17.54
C ASP A 143 8.54 9.22 -17.11
N ILE A 144 7.36 8.61 -17.10
CA ILE A 144 7.16 7.19 -16.74
C ILE A 144 7.89 6.22 -17.69
N TYR A 145 8.20 6.62 -18.93
CA TYR A 145 8.84 5.75 -19.91
C TYR A 145 10.32 5.51 -19.56
N SER A 146 10.95 6.49 -18.91
CA SER A 146 12.27 6.36 -18.33
C SER A 146 12.30 5.48 -17.07
N GLU A 147 11.16 5.13 -16.47
CA GLU A 147 11.10 4.39 -15.19
C GLU A 147 11.07 2.87 -15.35
N GLY A 148 10.97 2.36 -16.57
CA GLY A 148 11.17 0.94 -16.87
C GLY A 148 9.95 0.25 -17.48
N LEU A 149 9.88 -1.06 -17.28
CA LEU A 149 8.90 -1.95 -17.90
C LEU A 149 7.49 -1.63 -17.40
N GLN A 150 6.61 -1.28 -18.34
CA GLN A 150 5.19 -1.05 -18.11
C GLN A 150 4.40 -2.23 -18.68
N ILE A 151 3.78 -3.00 -17.80
CA ILE A 151 2.95 -4.16 -18.10
C ILE A 151 1.49 -3.70 -17.97
N PRO A 152 0.77 -3.56 -19.10
CA PRO A 152 -0.66 -3.26 -19.06
C PRO A 152 -1.44 -4.42 -18.42
N ILE A 153 -2.76 -4.31 -18.33
CA ILE A 153 -3.59 -5.43 -17.87
C ILE A 153 -3.42 -6.61 -18.85
N VAL A 154 -2.81 -7.68 -18.36
CA VAL A 154 -2.56 -8.92 -19.11
C VAL A 154 -2.93 -10.14 -18.27
N LYS A 155 -3.09 -11.29 -18.93
CA LYS A 155 -3.14 -12.59 -18.26
C LYS A 155 -1.75 -13.21 -18.26
N TYR A 156 -1.13 -13.28 -17.09
CA TYR A 156 0.11 -14.05 -16.88
C TYR A 156 -0.14 -15.54 -17.11
N GLN A 157 -1.27 -16.05 -16.63
CA GLN A 157 -1.70 -17.42 -16.83
C GLN A 157 -3.12 -17.43 -17.42
N ARG A 158 -3.36 -18.28 -18.41
CA ARG A 158 -4.66 -18.50 -19.03
C ARG A 158 -5.10 -19.93 -18.77
N GLU A 159 -6.18 -20.12 -18.02
CA GLU A 159 -6.77 -21.44 -17.76
C GLU A 159 -5.73 -22.51 -17.34
N GLY A 160 -4.80 -22.13 -16.45
CA GLY A 160 -3.73 -23.02 -15.96
C GLY A 160 -2.45 -23.07 -16.81
N VAL A 161 -2.39 -22.37 -17.94
CA VAL A 161 -1.22 -22.33 -18.83
C VAL A 161 -0.51 -20.98 -18.72
N VAL A 162 0.76 -20.98 -18.31
CA VAL A 162 1.60 -19.79 -18.20
C VAL A 162 1.90 -19.21 -19.58
N ASN A 163 1.85 -17.88 -19.69
CA ASN A 163 2.30 -17.17 -20.88
C ASN A 163 3.81 -16.90 -20.78
N GLU A 164 4.59 -17.80 -21.39
CA GLU A 164 6.06 -17.72 -21.41
C GLU A 164 6.58 -16.46 -22.11
N GLU A 165 5.84 -15.87 -23.06
CA GLU A 165 6.27 -14.64 -23.73
C GLU A 165 6.29 -13.44 -22.75
N ILE A 166 5.34 -13.39 -21.81
CA ILE A 166 5.34 -12.36 -20.74
C ILE A 166 6.55 -12.57 -19.82
N VAL A 167 6.84 -13.83 -19.48
CA VAL A 167 8.01 -14.18 -18.66
C VAL A 167 9.30 -13.73 -19.35
N ASP A 168 9.45 -14.02 -20.63
CA ASP A 168 10.62 -13.64 -21.44
C ASP A 168 10.77 -12.12 -21.55
N ILE A 169 9.67 -11.40 -21.76
CA ILE A 169 9.66 -9.93 -21.76
C ILE A 169 10.15 -9.38 -20.43
N ILE A 170 9.65 -9.90 -19.30
CA ILE A 170 10.08 -9.44 -17.98
C ILE A 170 11.57 -9.73 -17.78
N ARG A 171 12.02 -10.97 -18.04
CA ARG A 171 13.42 -11.38 -17.88
C ARG A 171 14.37 -10.55 -18.72
N ALA A 172 13.97 -10.15 -19.93
CA ALA A 172 14.79 -9.35 -20.83
C ALA A 172 14.95 -7.88 -20.40
N ASN A 173 14.02 -7.36 -19.57
CA ASN A 173 13.97 -5.94 -19.22
C ASN A 173 14.40 -5.63 -17.77
N VAL A 174 14.78 -6.65 -16.99
CA VAL A 174 15.28 -6.48 -15.62
C VAL A 174 16.75 -6.89 -15.51
N ARG A 175 17.49 -6.21 -14.64
CA ARG A 175 18.92 -6.42 -14.36
C ARG A 175 19.18 -7.65 -13.49
N LEU A 176 18.19 -8.08 -12.71
CA LEU A 176 18.27 -9.19 -11.76
C LEU A 176 17.21 -10.27 -12.06
N PRO A 177 17.22 -10.90 -13.26
CA PRO A 177 16.11 -11.72 -13.74
C PRO A 177 15.82 -12.94 -12.87
N ASP A 178 16.83 -13.58 -12.29
CA ASP A 178 16.60 -14.76 -11.46
C ASP A 178 15.97 -14.42 -10.10
N ARG A 179 16.31 -13.25 -9.53
CA ARG A 179 15.67 -12.72 -8.31
C ARG A 179 14.23 -12.32 -8.60
N ALA A 180 14.02 -11.56 -9.67
CA ALA A 180 12.70 -11.16 -10.16
C ALA A 180 11.77 -12.38 -10.36
N MET A 181 12.26 -13.44 -11.02
CA MET A 181 11.46 -14.66 -11.17
C MET A 181 11.27 -15.45 -9.87
N GLY A 182 12.19 -15.32 -8.91
CA GLY A 182 12.00 -15.81 -7.55
C GLY A 182 10.82 -15.13 -6.84
N ASP A 183 10.80 -13.81 -6.88
CA ASP A 183 9.72 -13.00 -6.28
C ASP A 183 8.39 -13.22 -7.00
N LEU A 184 8.38 -13.38 -8.33
CA LEU A 184 7.21 -13.81 -9.08
C LEU A 184 6.62 -15.09 -8.50
N ARG A 185 7.44 -16.15 -8.36
CA ARG A 185 6.98 -17.43 -7.80
C ARG A 185 6.48 -17.30 -6.36
N ALA A 186 7.11 -16.43 -5.56
CA ALA A 186 6.68 -16.14 -4.20
C ALA A 186 5.28 -15.48 -4.18
N GLN A 187 5.03 -14.49 -5.03
CA GLN A 187 3.72 -13.84 -5.17
C GLN A 187 2.64 -14.82 -5.66
N LEU A 188 2.96 -15.67 -6.65
CA LEU A 188 2.04 -16.73 -7.11
C LEU A 188 1.69 -17.70 -5.97
N THR A 189 2.69 -18.08 -5.16
CA THR A 189 2.47 -18.95 -3.99
C THR A 189 1.52 -18.30 -2.98
N ALA A 190 1.65 -17.00 -2.75
CA ALA A 190 0.78 -16.24 -1.85
C ALA A 190 -0.68 -16.24 -2.34
N ILE A 191 -0.94 -15.91 -3.60
CA ILE A 191 -2.32 -15.88 -4.14
C ILE A 191 -2.95 -17.27 -4.24
N THR A 192 -2.19 -18.32 -4.59
CA THR A 192 -2.67 -19.71 -4.57
C THR A 192 -3.00 -20.17 -3.15
N THR A 193 -2.25 -19.71 -2.15
CA THR A 193 -2.59 -19.95 -0.73
C THR A 193 -3.94 -19.31 -0.40
N GLY A 194 -4.14 -18.05 -0.80
CA GLY A 194 -5.39 -17.32 -0.59
C GLY A 194 -6.59 -18.03 -1.21
N GLU A 195 -6.48 -18.43 -2.48
CA GLU A 195 -7.52 -19.21 -3.19
C GLU A 195 -7.87 -20.48 -2.43
N ARG A 196 -6.87 -21.32 -2.14
CA ARG A 196 -7.06 -22.61 -1.47
C ARG A 196 -7.77 -22.44 -0.12
N ARG A 197 -7.30 -21.52 0.72
CA ARG A 197 -7.86 -21.35 2.07
C ARG A 197 -9.24 -20.71 2.05
N TYR A 198 -9.49 -19.78 1.15
CA TYR A 198 -10.82 -19.20 0.99
C TYR A 198 -11.82 -20.25 0.50
N LEU A 199 -11.43 -21.13 -0.43
CA LEU A 199 -12.25 -22.27 -0.84
C LEU A 199 -12.50 -23.28 0.28
N GLU A 200 -11.51 -23.57 1.13
CA GLU A 200 -11.69 -24.40 2.33
C GLU A 200 -12.75 -23.80 3.27
N LEU A 201 -12.70 -22.48 3.51
CA LEU A 201 -13.67 -21.76 4.33
C LEU A 201 -15.09 -21.84 3.73
N VAL A 202 -15.21 -21.55 2.44
CA VAL A 202 -16.48 -21.56 1.70
C VAL A 202 -17.10 -22.96 1.63
N LYS A 203 -16.30 -24.00 1.34
CA LYS A 203 -16.78 -25.39 1.28
C LYS A 203 -17.25 -25.89 2.64
N ARG A 204 -16.62 -25.44 3.73
CA ARG A 204 -16.94 -25.87 5.09
C ARG A 204 -18.22 -25.26 5.63
N TYR A 205 -18.44 -23.97 5.41
CA TYR A 205 -19.57 -23.23 6.00
C TYR A 205 -20.68 -22.90 5.00
N GLY A 206 -20.47 -23.18 3.72
CA GLY A 206 -21.42 -22.91 2.64
C GLY A 206 -21.29 -21.48 2.11
N ARG A 207 -21.32 -21.36 0.78
CA ARG A 207 -21.14 -20.08 0.07
C ARG A 207 -22.06 -18.96 0.53
N ASN A 208 -23.37 -19.22 0.58
CA ASN A 208 -24.35 -18.20 0.94
C ASN A 208 -24.12 -17.67 2.36
N GLN A 209 -23.75 -18.56 3.29
CA GLN A 209 -23.48 -18.19 4.67
C GLN A 209 -22.19 -17.37 4.80
N VAL A 210 -21.13 -17.74 4.07
CA VAL A 210 -19.87 -16.98 4.06
C VAL A 210 -20.07 -15.61 3.42
N ALA A 211 -20.75 -15.52 2.28
CA ALA A 211 -21.03 -14.25 1.62
C ALA A 211 -21.89 -13.31 2.50
N ALA A 212 -22.95 -13.85 3.13
CA ALA A 212 -23.77 -13.09 4.08
C ALA A 212 -22.96 -12.62 5.30
N SER A 213 -22.06 -13.46 5.81
CA SER A 213 -21.16 -13.11 6.92
C SER A 213 -20.20 -11.97 6.54
N ILE A 214 -19.60 -12.01 5.34
CA ILE A 214 -18.72 -10.94 4.84
C ILE A 214 -19.50 -9.62 4.73
N SER A 215 -20.73 -9.65 4.20
CA SER A 215 -21.59 -8.47 4.14
C SER A 215 -21.87 -7.90 5.54
N ASP A 216 -22.27 -8.75 6.50
CA ASP A 216 -22.53 -8.29 7.87
C ASP A 216 -21.27 -7.76 8.56
N ILE A 217 -20.10 -8.34 8.32
CA ILE A 217 -18.81 -7.82 8.80
C ILE A 217 -18.56 -6.41 8.26
N MET A 218 -18.78 -6.17 6.96
CA MET A 218 -18.64 -4.84 6.36
C MET A 218 -19.66 -3.85 6.95
N ASP A 219 -20.91 -4.27 7.16
CA ASP A 219 -21.95 -3.43 7.75
C ASP A 219 -21.63 -3.09 9.22
N GLN A 220 -21.02 -4.03 9.97
CA GLN A 220 -20.52 -3.78 11.32
C GLN A 220 -19.38 -2.76 11.32
N SER A 221 -18.42 -2.90 10.40
CA SER A 221 -17.33 -1.94 10.21
C SER A 221 -17.85 -0.54 9.89
N GLU A 222 -18.85 -0.43 9.00
CA GLU A 222 -19.50 0.83 8.66
C GLU A 222 -20.18 1.46 9.89
N ARG A 223 -20.99 0.69 10.63
CA ARG A 223 -21.65 1.17 11.86
C ARG A 223 -20.64 1.72 12.86
N ALA A 224 -19.52 1.03 13.03
CA ALA A 224 -18.47 1.44 13.96
C ALA A 224 -17.71 2.69 13.49
N ALA A 225 -17.47 2.84 12.18
CA ALA A 225 -16.87 4.05 11.60
C ALA A 225 -17.80 5.27 11.68
N ARG A 226 -19.09 5.11 11.35
CA ARG A 226 -20.13 6.14 11.46
C ARG A 226 -20.29 6.63 12.90
N ALA A 227 -20.39 5.71 13.86
CA ALA A 227 -20.50 6.06 15.28
C ALA A 227 -19.31 6.88 15.79
N ARG A 228 -18.09 6.62 15.28
CA ARG A 228 -16.89 7.37 15.67
C ARG A 228 -16.74 8.68 14.89
N THR A 229 -17.27 8.76 13.68
CA THR A 229 -17.37 10.02 12.92
C THR A 229 -18.33 11.00 13.60
N LEU A 230 -19.49 10.53 14.10
CA LEU A 230 -20.45 11.33 14.89
C LEU A 230 -19.86 11.97 16.16
N SER A 231 -18.75 11.43 16.67
CA SER A 231 -18.06 11.99 17.84
C SER A 231 -17.09 13.13 17.48
N ILE A 232 -16.91 13.41 16.20
CA ILE A 232 -16.10 14.54 15.71
C ILE A 232 -17.06 15.71 15.51
N PRO A 233 -16.76 16.91 16.03
CA PRO A 233 -17.63 18.06 15.83
C PRO A 233 -17.85 18.37 14.35
N ASP A 234 -19.09 18.63 13.95
CA ASP A 234 -19.42 19.11 12.61
C ASP A 234 -18.66 20.40 12.30
N GLY A 235 -18.13 20.50 11.09
CA GLY A 235 -17.36 21.66 10.68
C GLY A 235 -16.53 21.45 9.42
N VAL A 236 -15.92 22.55 8.98
CA VAL A 236 -14.95 22.57 7.88
C VAL A 236 -13.59 22.92 8.45
N TYR A 237 -12.65 22.01 8.28
CA TYR A 237 -11.30 22.07 8.82
C TYR A 237 -10.30 22.16 7.68
N VAL A 238 -9.40 23.13 7.72
CA VAL A 238 -8.44 23.38 6.64
C VAL A 238 -7.03 23.41 7.22
N ALA A 239 -6.12 22.70 6.58
CA ALA A 239 -4.69 22.77 6.88
C ALA A 239 -3.86 22.77 5.59
N GLU A 240 -2.65 23.29 5.74
CA GLU A 240 -1.66 23.35 4.68
C GLU A 240 -0.29 22.91 5.22
N SER A 241 0.41 22.14 4.41
CA SER A 241 1.81 21.71 4.58
C SER A 241 2.54 21.87 3.25
N TYR A 242 3.85 21.59 3.22
CA TYR A 242 4.67 21.74 2.02
C TYR A 242 5.67 20.60 1.90
N MET A 243 6.02 20.27 0.67
CA MET A 243 7.28 19.60 0.34
C MET A 243 8.26 20.61 -0.25
N ASP A 244 9.56 20.31 -0.17
CA ASP A 244 10.63 21.24 -0.55
C ASP A 244 10.70 21.48 -2.07
N ASP A 245 10.87 20.44 -2.89
CA ASP A 245 10.82 20.50 -4.36
C ASP A 245 10.59 19.10 -4.99
N ASP A 246 10.60 19.01 -6.32
CA ASP A 246 10.46 17.77 -7.08
C ASP A 246 11.80 17.22 -7.63
N GLY A 247 12.93 17.78 -7.21
CA GLY A 247 14.26 17.47 -7.74
C GLY A 247 14.55 18.08 -9.13
N VAL A 248 13.56 18.56 -9.86
CA VAL A 248 13.75 19.21 -11.19
C VAL A 248 13.72 20.72 -11.03
N SER A 249 12.70 21.23 -10.35
CA SER A 249 12.45 22.64 -10.07
C SER A 249 12.90 22.93 -8.63
N ILE A 250 14.22 22.93 -8.44
CA ILE A 250 14.85 23.06 -7.13
C ILE A 250 14.44 24.39 -6.45
N SER A 251 14.10 24.32 -5.16
CA SER A 251 13.62 25.44 -4.32
C SER A 251 12.16 25.89 -4.53
N ASP A 252 11.42 25.29 -5.46
CA ASP A 252 9.99 25.57 -5.63
C ASP A 252 9.16 24.66 -4.72
N ARG A 253 8.73 25.19 -3.58
CA ARG A 253 7.90 24.46 -2.62
C ARG A 253 6.58 24.00 -3.22
N ILE A 254 6.19 22.79 -2.88
CA ILE A 254 5.00 22.13 -3.40
C ILE A 254 3.93 22.12 -2.30
N PRO A 255 2.85 22.91 -2.44
CA PRO A 255 1.83 23.03 -1.41
C PRO A 255 0.93 21.79 -1.31
N ILE A 256 0.65 21.37 -0.09
CA ILE A 256 -0.28 20.30 0.24
C ILE A 256 -1.39 20.92 1.10
N ARG A 257 -2.47 21.35 0.44
CA ARG A 257 -3.63 21.93 1.11
C ARG A 257 -4.79 20.94 1.10
N VAL A 258 -5.34 20.68 2.29
CA VAL A 258 -6.43 19.72 2.49
C VAL A 258 -7.58 20.40 3.20
N THR A 259 -8.79 20.11 2.75
CA THR A 259 -10.03 20.48 3.44
C THR A 259 -10.74 19.23 3.92
N VAL A 260 -11.10 19.18 5.19
CA VAL A 260 -11.88 18.10 5.80
C VAL A 260 -13.22 18.66 6.25
N THR A 261 -14.31 18.12 5.73
CA THR A 261 -15.67 18.48 6.14
C THR A 261 -16.28 17.31 6.91
N VAL A 262 -16.77 17.57 8.12
CA VAL A 262 -17.53 16.61 8.92
C VAL A 262 -18.96 17.10 9.03
N GLU A 263 -19.90 16.25 8.65
CA GLU A 263 -21.34 16.52 8.71
C GLU A 263 -22.06 15.26 9.21
N GLY A 264 -22.48 15.28 10.47
CA GLY A 264 -23.12 14.15 11.12
C GLY A 264 -22.20 12.94 11.19
N ASP A 265 -22.58 11.85 10.52
CA ASP A 265 -21.83 10.59 10.51
C ASP A 265 -20.96 10.41 9.26
N GLU A 266 -20.82 11.44 8.43
CA GLU A 266 -20.01 11.43 7.21
C GLU A 266 -18.80 12.37 7.30
N MET A 267 -17.71 11.97 6.65
CA MET A 267 -16.51 12.78 6.49
C MET A 267 -16.16 12.92 5.02
N THR A 268 -15.90 14.14 4.57
CA THR A 268 -15.32 14.41 3.24
C THR A 268 -13.88 14.90 3.41
N VAL A 269 -12.94 14.23 2.75
CA VAL A 269 -11.56 14.72 2.57
C VAL A 269 -11.43 15.22 1.15
N ASP A 270 -11.23 16.52 1.00
CA ASP A 270 -11.07 17.19 -0.28
C ASP A 270 -9.59 17.50 -0.55
N LEU A 271 -9.05 16.83 -1.57
CA LEU A 271 -7.67 16.96 -2.04
C LEU A 271 -7.59 17.82 -3.31
N SER A 272 -8.63 18.59 -3.63
CA SER A 272 -8.67 19.41 -4.84
C SER A 272 -7.65 20.54 -4.85
N ASP A 273 -7.22 21.01 -3.68
CA ASP A 273 -6.22 22.07 -3.53
C ASP A 273 -4.79 21.55 -3.28
N VAL A 274 -4.58 20.23 -3.32
CA VAL A 274 -3.23 19.64 -3.37
C VAL A 274 -2.56 20.05 -4.68
N ALA A 275 -1.24 20.28 -4.65
CA ALA A 275 -0.49 20.71 -5.82
C ALA A 275 -0.76 19.89 -7.08
N GLU A 276 -0.70 20.58 -8.24
CA GLU A 276 -0.64 19.93 -9.55
C GLU A 276 0.53 18.96 -9.63
N GLN A 277 0.36 17.89 -10.41
CA GLN A 277 1.43 16.92 -10.65
C GLN A 277 2.73 17.63 -11.09
N VAL A 278 3.84 17.13 -10.57
CA VAL A 278 5.16 17.75 -10.72
C VAL A 278 5.96 17.08 -11.82
N ARG A 279 7.04 17.72 -12.27
CA ARG A 279 7.87 17.21 -13.37
C ARG A 279 8.78 16.08 -12.92
N GLY A 280 9.24 16.13 -11.67
CA GLY A 280 10.07 15.10 -11.07
C GLY A 280 9.28 13.91 -10.54
N PHE A 281 10.01 12.89 -10.09
CA PHE A 281 9.54 11.52 -9.90
C PHE A 281 8.67 11.25 -8.67
N TYR A 282 8.27 12.28 -7.94
CA TYR A 282 7.57 12.13 -6.67
C TYR A 282 6.05 11.94 -6.82
N ASN A 283 5.50 11.89 -8.04
CA ASN A 283 4.05 11.76 -8.22
C ASN A 283 3.52 10.36 -7.85
N SER A 284 2.22 10.27 -7.56
CA SER A 284 1.47 9.03 -7.36
C SER A 284 0.18 8.99 -8.20
N GLY A 285 -0.34 7.79 -8.47
CA GLY A 285 -1.61 7.59 -9.18
C GLY A 285 -2.84 7.77 -8.28
N ILE A 286 -4.03 7.88 -8.90
CA ILE A 286 -5.28 8.29 -8.23
C ILE A 286 -5.70 7.45 -7.03
N THR A 287 -5.42 6.14 -7.04
CA THR A 287 -5.76 5.24 -5.93
C THR A 287 -4.98 5.61 -4.66
N THR A 288 -3.81 6.21 -4.79
CA THR A 288 -3.02 6.74 -3.68
C THR A 288 -3.69 7.95 -3.05
N GLY A 289 -4.27 8.87 -3.83
CA GLY A 289 -5.09 9.96 -3.30
C GLY A 289 -6.27 9.48 -2.45
N HIS A 290 -6.95 8.43 -2.92
CA HIS A 290 -8.00 7.78 -2.14
C HIS A 290 -7.44 7.11 -0.87
N ALA A 291 -6.31 6.39 -0.99
CA ALA A 291 -5.67 5.71 0.12
C ALA A 291 -5.22 6.67 1.22
N CYS A 292 -4.68 7.86 0.90
CA CYS A 292 -4.32 8.88 1.90
C CYS A 292 -5.52 9.23 2.78
N SER A 293 -6.66 9.48 2.14
CA SER A 293 -7.90 9.81 2.84
C SER A 293 -8.39 8.65 3.70
N GLN A 294 -8.30 7.42 3.18
CA GLN A 294 -8.72 6.21 3.89
C GLN A 294 -7.82 5.87 5.08
N VAL A 295 -6.49 6.00 4.94
CA VAL A 295 -5.54 5.80 6.03
C VAL A 295 -5.80 6.83 7.13
N ALA A 296 -5.88 8.12 6.79
CA ALA A 296 -6.15 9.17 7.77
C ALA A 296 -7.48 8.92 8.50
N PHE A 297 -8.54 8.60 7.76
CA PHE A 297 -9.85 8.28 8.30
C PHE A 297 -9.83 7.04 9.20
N LYS A 298 -9.12 5.98 8.79
CA LYS A 298 -8.99 4.74 9.58
C LYS A 298 -8.27 5.00 10.90
N CYS A 299 -7.19 5.78 10.89
CA CYS A 299 -6.42 6.13 12.08
C CYS A 299 -7.26 6.87 13.13
N ILE A 300 -8.09 7.83 12.70
CA ILE A 300 -8.90 8.66 13.62
C ILE A 300 -10.20 7.98 14.06
N THR A 301 -10.78 7.11 13.21
CA THR A 301 -12.07 6.49 13.51
C THR A 301 -11.93 5.09 14.05
N SER A 302 -11.10 4.22 13.48
CA SER A 302 -11.16 2.78 13.78
C SER A 302 -9.80 2.09 13.65
N PRO A 303 -8.73 2.59 14.30
CA PRO A 303 -7.35 2.16 14.05
C PRO A 303 -7.09 0.68 14.41
N THR A 304 -7.89 0.11 15.31
CA THR A 304 -7.71 -1.26 15.83
C THR A 304 -8.80 -2.24 15.36
N ASP A 305 -9.70 -1.80 14.48
CA ASP A 305 -10.81 -2.61 14.02
C ASP A 305 -10.40 -3.46 12.81
N TYR A 306 -10.54 -4.78 12.95
CA TYR A 306 -10.19 -5.78 11.94
C TYR A 306 -11.40 -6.66 11.54
N PRO A 307 -11.42 -7.21 10.31
CA PRO A 307 -10.48 -6.96 9.22
C PRO A 307 -10.63 -5.54 8.66
N ILE A 308 -9.57 -5.05 8.00
CA ILE A 308 -9.67 -3.84 7.17
C ILE A 308 -10.44 -4.23 5.90
N ASN A 309 -11.60 -3.60 5.69
CA ASN A 309 -12.53 -3.94 4.61
C ASN A 309 -13.22 -2.69 4.05
N ASP A 310 -13.85 -2.79 2.87
CA ASP A 310 -14.50 -1.66 2.19
C ASP A 310 -15.64 -1.04 3.02
N GLY A 311 -16.28 -1.80 3.91
CA GLY A 311 -17.28 -1.30 4.86
C GLY A 311 -16.74 -0.22 5.79
N SER A 312 -15.46 -0.30 6.15
CA SER A 312 -14.79 0.68 7.02
C SER A 312 -14.70 2.09 6.43
N PHE A 313 -15.01 2.28 5.14
CA PHE A 313 -14.83 3.54 4.42
C PHE A 313 -16.10 4.08 3.78
N ARG A 314 -17.25 3.41 3.96
CA ARG A 314 -18.51 3.79 3.27
C ARG A 314 -19.03 5.18 3.66
N ASN A 315 -18.67 5.69 4.83
CA ASN A 315 -19.02 7.04 5.29
C ASN A 315 -17.88 8.06 5.10
N LEU A 316 -16.84 7.69 4.33
CA LEU A 316 -15.79 8.59 3.88
C LEU A 316 -15.98 8.91 2.39
N LYS A 317 -16.03 10.19 2.08
CA LYS A 317 -15.95 10.70 0.71
C LYS A 317 -14.56 11.30 0.47
N ALA A 318 -13.82 10.78 -0.49
CA ALA A 318 -12.55 11.37 -0.92
C ALA A 318 -12.72 12.07 -2.27
N ILE A 319 -12.46 13.38 -2.33
CA ILE A 319 -12.48 14.15 -3.57
C ILE A 319 -11.05 14.25 -4.08
N VAL A 320 -10.79 13.58 -5.20
CA VAL A 320 -9.45 13.43 -5.78
C VAL A 320 -9.51 13.77 -7.28
N PRO A 321 -9.42 15.05 -7.67
CA PRO A 321 -9.42 15.39 -9.08
C PRO A 321 -8.15 14.87 -9.76
N PRO A 322 -8.19 14.50 -11.06
CA PRO A 322 -7.00 14.06 -11.77
C PRO A 322 -5.99 15.21 -11.95
N GLY A 323 -4.73 14.87 -12.15
CA GLY A 323 -3.67 15.84 -12.45
C GLY A 323 -3.04 16.50 -11.22
N ARG A 324 -3.25 15.95 -10.02
CA ARG A 324 -2.55 16.35 -8.80
C ARG A 324 -1.35 15.44 -8.54
N VAL A 325 -0.44 15.83 -7.65
CA VAL A 325 0.72 15.01 -7.27
C VAL A 325 0.35 13.62 -6.74
N ILE A 326 -0.89 13.41 -6.30
CA ILE A 326 -1.43 12.11 -5.82
C ILE A 326 -2.50 11.48 -6.72
N SER A 327 -2.68 12.03 -7.91
CA SER A 327 -3.65 11.59 -8.92
C SER A 327 -3.12 11.89 -10.31
N ALA A 328 -1.81 11.74 -10.46
CA ALA A 328 -1.10 12.14 -11.65
C ALA A 328 -1.57 11.33 -12.86
N VAL A 329 -1.54 11.99 -14.01
CA VAL A 329 -1.90 11.40 -15.31
C VAL A 329 -0.65 11.28 -16.19
N LYS A 330 -0.71 10.37 -17.17
CA LYS A 330 0.37 10.17 -18.13
C LYS A 330 0.78 11.50 -18.78
N PRO A 331 2.10 11.78 -18.94
CA PRO A 331 3.23 10.88 -18.76
C PRO A 331 4.01 11.05 -17.44
N ALA A 332 3.39 11.57 -16.36
CA ALA A 332 4.10 11.90 -15.12
C ALA A 332 4.93 10.72 -14.54
N PRO A 333 6.18 10.98 -14.12
CA PRO A 333 7.03 9.99 -13.45
C PRO A 333 6.58 9.75 -12.00
N MET A 334 6.70 8.52 -11.52
CA MET A 334 6.23 8.08 -10.20
C MET A 334 7.26 7.26 -9.41
N ARG A 335 8.54 7.24 -9.81
CA ARG A 335 9.55 6.34 -9.20
C ARG A 335 9.65 6.47 -7.68
N TRP A 336 9.36 7.65 -7.12
CA TRP A 336 9.39 7.93 -5.68
C TRP A 336 8.04 8.44 -5.16
N TRP A 337 6.97 7.74 -5.56
CA TRP A 337 5.57 8.10 -5.31
C TRP A 337 5.21 8.39 -3.84
N MET A 338 5.83 7.68 -2.91
CA MET A 338 5.44 7.58 -1.50
C MET A 338 5.53 8.86 -0.66
N THR A 339 6.32 9.86 -1.06
CA THR A 339 6.64 11.00 -0.18
C THR A 339 5.45 11.95 0.05
N PHE A 340 4.75 12.42 -1.00
CA PHE A 340 3.58 13.30 -0.82
C PHE A 340 2.42 12.66 -0.04
N PRO A 341 2.04 11.38 -0.30
CA PRO A 341 0.94 10.72 0.39
C PRO A 341 1.03 10.79 1.92
N MET A 342 2.24 10.61 2.46
CA MET A 342 2.49 10.68 3.90
C MET A 342 2.20 12.06 4.48
N THR A 343 2.69 13.11 3.82
CA THR A 343 2.45 14.50 4.21
C THR A 343 0.97 14.87 4.11
N ILE A 344 0.21 14.28 3.19
CA ILE A 344 -1.25 14.47 3.13
C ILE A 344 -1.93 13.91 4.38
N VAL A 345 -1.57 12.71 4.83
CA VAL A 345 -2.14 12.10 6.05
C VAL A 345 -1.86 12.99 7.26
N ASP A 346 -0.61 13.44 7.43
CA ASP A 346 -0.24 14.39 8.48
C ASP A 346 -1.03 15.70 8.39
N THR A 347 -1.30 16.18 7.17
CA THR A 347 -2.07 17.41 6.94
C THR A 347 -3.55 17.23 7.28
N VAL A 348 -4.13 16.04 7.05
CA VAL A 348 -5.48 15.70 7.52
C VAL A 348 -5.54 15.71 9.05
N PHE A 349 -4.55 15.12 9.73
CA PHE A 349 -4.47 15.18 11.20
C PHE A 349 -4.33 16.61 11.70
N LYS A 350 -3.49 17.42 11.05
CA LYS A 350 -3.32 18.85 11.35
C LYS A 350 -4.64 19.63 11.19
N ALA A 351 -5.43 19.32 10.14
CA ALA A 351 -6.74 19.95 9.94
C ALA A 351 -7.70 19.62 11.09
N LEU A 352 -7.74 18.35 11.53
CA LEU A 352 -8.66 17.88 12.56
C LEU A 352 -8.20 18.15 14.00
N THR A 353 -6.94 18.53 14.21
CA THR A 353 -6.36 18.79 15.54
C THR A 353 -7.18 19.78 16.39
N PRO A 354 -7.76 20.88 15.85
CA PRO A 354 -8.60 21.79 16.64
C PRO A 354 -9.90 21.16 17.17
N ALA A 355 -10.38 20.08 16.54
CA ALA A 355 -11.65 19.42 16.88
C ALA A 355 -11.46 18.19 17.77
N ILE A 356 -10.39 17.41 17.51
CA ILE A 356 -10.13 16.11 18.16
C ILE A 356 -8.65 15.94 18.53
N PRO A 357 -8.06 16.87 19.30
CA PRO A 357 -6.61 16.88 19.59
C PRO A 357 -6.12 15.60 20.29
N GLU A 358 -7.00 14.87 20.97
CA GLU A 358 -6.73 13.59 21.63
C GLU A 358 -6.61 12.39 20.67
N ARG A 359 -7.01 12.55 19.42
CA ARG A 359 -6.98 11.50 18.37
C ARG A 359 -6.04 11.82 17.21
N THR A 360 -5.30 12.92 17.30
CA THR A 360 -4.34 13.37 16.29
C THR A 360 -2.93 13.46 16.86
N ILE A 361 -1.95 13.54 15.98
CA ILE A 361 -0.54 13.76 16.32
C ILE A 361 0.01 14.92 15.49
N ALA A 362 1.12 15.52 15.94
CA ALA A 362 1.89 16.41 15.07
C ALA A 362 2.45 15.62 13.85
N GLY A 363 2.91 16.32 12.83
CA GLY A 363 3.49 15.67 11.64
C GLY A 363 4.72 14.83 12.00
N HIS A 364 4.86 13.68 11.34
CA HIS A 364 6.07 12.86 11.42
C HIS A 364 7.08 13.23 10.30
N HIS A 365 8.19 12.51 10.23
CA HIS A 365 9.25 12.75 9.22
C HIS A 365 8.86 12.54 7.75
N ALA A 366 7.78 11.78 7.45
CA ALA A 366 7.19 11.64 6.11
C ALA A 366 8.15 11.26 4.95
N ASP A 367 9.20 10.47 5.21
CA ASP A 367 10.13 9.95 4.19
C ASP A 367 10.62 8.55 4.62
N LEU A 368 11.00 7.67 3.70
CA LEU A 368 11.62 6.38 4.06
C LEU A 368 13.12 6.47 4.32
N VAL A 369 13.75 7.57 3.88
CA VAL A 369 15.18 7.85 4.01
C VAL A 369 16.00 6.64 3.55
N ILE A 370 15.77 6.26 2.28
CA ILE A 370 16.39 5.11 1.62
C ILE A 370 17.68 5.55 0.93
N GLY A 371 18.80 4.93 1.30
CA GLY A 371 20.03 4.98 0.52
C GLY A 371 20.00 3.89 -0.56
N MET A 372 20.39 4.22 -1.79
CA MET A 372 20.52 3.25 -2.87
C MET A 372 21.96 3.17 -3.37
N LEU A 373 22.48 1.96 -3.47
CA LEU A 373 23.82 1.67 -4.01
C LEU A 373 23.69 0.58 -5.06
N ASN A 374 24.42 0.72 -6.15
CA ASN A 374 24.51 -0.31 -7.17
C ASN A 374 25.92 -0.39 -7.74
N GLY A 375 26.26 -1.53 -8.32
CA GLY A 375 27.58 -1.75 -8.89
C GLY A 375 27.88 -3.21 -9.18
N ILE A 376 29.16 -3.50 -9.40
CA ILE A 376 29.66 -4.86 -9.57
C ILE A 376 30.30 -5.31 -8.26
N ASN A 377 29.85 -6.43 -7.71
CA ASN A 377 30.41 -6.98 -6.50
C ASN A 377 31.82 -7.53 -6.79
N PRO A 378 32.88 -7.03 -6.12
CA PRO A 378 34.26 -7.43 -6.39
C PRO A 378 34.56 -8.89 -6.01
N LYS A 379 33.72 -9.53 -5.18
CA LYS A 379 33.93 -10.92 -4.73
C LYS A 379 33.50 -11.95 -5.78
N ASN A 380 32.44 -11.69 -6.54
CA ASN A 380 31.85 -12.65 -7.48
C ASN A 380 31.58 -12.08 -8.88
N ASN A 381 31.87 -10.80 -9.11
CA ASN A 381 31.68 -10.09 -10.38
C ASN A 381 30.21 -10.01 -10.85
N GLU A 382 29.26 -10.12 -9.93
CA GLU A 382 27.83 -9.97 -10.21
C GLU A 382 27.36 -8.53 -10.00
N PHE A 383 26.40 -8.10 -10.81
CA PHE A 383 25.72 -6.82 -10.60
C PHE A 383 24.81 -6.88 -9.36
N TYR A 384 24.79 -5.82 -8.57
CA TYR A 384 23.92 -5.70 -7.41
C TYR A 384 23.20 -4.35 -7.37
N ILE A 385 22.02 -4.37 -6.75
CA ILE A 385 21.27 -3.20 -6.30
C ILE A 385 20.98 -3.42 -4.82
N ALA A 386 21.36 -2.46 -3.99
CA ALA A 386 21.20 -2.48 -2.56
C ALA A 386 20.39 -1.27 -2.13
N PHE A 387 19.44 -1.52 -1.22
CA PHE A 387 18.64 -0.51 -0.57
C PHE A 387 18.99 -0.54 0.92
N ILE A 388 19.36 0.62 1.45
CA ILE A 388 19.71 0.85 2.86
C ILE A 388 18.54 1.60 3.46
N GLY A 389 17.77 0.90 4.29
CA GLY A 389 16.55 1.40 4.93
C GLY A 389 15.36 0.44 4.73
N PRO A 390 14.11 0.86 4.99
CA PRO A 390 13.72 2.19 5.49
C PRO A 390 14.43 2.53 6.80
N THR A 391 14.89 3.78 6.90
CA THR A 391 15.56 4.27 8.10
C THR A 391 14.50 4.85 9.03
N GLY A 392 14.55 4.48 10.31
CA GLY A 392 13.60 4.99 11.29
C GLY A 392 13.69 6.52 11.43
N GLY A 393 12.53 7.16 11.50
CA GLY A 393 12.41 8.60 11.69
C GLY A 393 11.67 8.98 12.98
N GLY A 394 11.55 10.28 13.22
CA GLY A 394 10.75 10.81 14.31
C GLY A 394 9.26 10.82 13.97
N TRP A 395 8.43 10.29 14.86
CA TRP A 395 6.98 10.54 14.84
C TRP A 395 6.63 11.83 15.59
N GLY A 396 5.50 12.44 15.21
CA GLY A 396 5.05 13.65 15.87
C GLY A 396 4.59 13.41 17.30
N ALA A 397 4.78 14.42 18.14
CA ALA A 397 4.30 14.42 19.51
C ALA A 397 2.77 14.37 19.58
N LYS A 398 2.26 13.83 20.69
CA LYS A 398 0.84 13.92 21.05
C LYS A 398 0.63 15.07 22.03
N GLN A 399 -0.62 15.38 22.32
CA GLN A 399 -0.96 16.41 23.31
C GLN A 399 -0.50 16.10 24.75
N ASN A 400 -0.07 14.86 25.02
CA ASN A 400 0.23 14.36 26.38
C ASN A 400 1.50 13.51 26.46
N GLU A 401 2.23 13.31 25.35
CA GLU A 401 3.47 12.52 25.33
C GLU A 401 4.37 12.90 24.14
N ASP A 402 5.67 12.71 24.33
CA ASP A 402 6.68 12.83 23.28
C ASP A 402 6.38 11.88 22.11
N GLY A 403 6.82 12.26 20.92
CA GLY A 403 6.78 11.43 19.73
C GLY A 403 7.76 10.26 19.81
N VAL A 404 7.39 9.13 19.20
CA VAL A 404 8.22 7.93 19.16
C VAL A 404 9.41 8.15 18.22
N SER A 405 10.61 7.81 18.68
CA SER A 405 11.85 7.94 17.89
C SER A 405 12.10 6.68 17.04
N ALA A 406 12.87 6.81 15.97
CA ALA A 406 13.33 5.69 15.13
C ALA A 406 12.22 4.76 14.62
N THR A 407 11.04 5.30 14.30
CA THR A 407 9.89 4.54 13.83
C THR A 407 9.69 4.81 12.33
N VAL A 408 9.35 3.78 11.56
CA VAL A 408 9.05 3.93 10.13
C VAL A 408 7.81 4.81 9.94
N CYS A 409 7.76 5.56 8.85
CA CYS A 409 6.68 6.49 8.54
C CYS A 409 5.31 5.79 8.38
N ILE A 410 4.24 6.59 8.35
CA ILE A 410 2.84 6.13 8.37
C ILE A 410 2.44 5.31 7.13
N ASN A 411 3.14 5.50 6.01
CA ASN A 411 2.91 4.76 4.78
C ASN A 411 3.42 3.31 4.86
N ASP A 412 4.48 3.08 5.62
CA ASP A 412 5.19 1.81 5.67
C ASP A 412 5.00 1.09 7.02
N GLY A 413 4.10 1.58 7.89
CA GLY A 413 3.50 0.84 9.02
C GLY A 413 4.41 -0.19 9.73
N ASP A 414 4.06 -1.47 9.57
CA ASP A 414 4.71 -2.62 10.23
C ASP A 414 6.02 -3.10 9.53
N THR A 415 6.63 -2.27 8.69
CA THR A 415 7.90 -2.61 8.02
C THR A 415 9.07 -2.58 9.00
N HIS A 416 10.09 -3.38 8.70
CA HIS A 416 11.33 -3.39 9.48
C HIS A 416 12.42 -2.57 8.78
N ASN A 417 13.35 -2.05 9.56
CA ASN A 417 14.60 -1.54 9.00
C ASN A 417 15.46 -2.70 8.49
N SER A 418 16.36 -2.41 7.55
CA SER A 418 17.33 -3.40 7.07
C SER A 418 18.44 -3.64 8.12
N PRO A 419 18.62 -4.87 8.65
CA PRO A 419 19.68 -5.16 9.61
C PRO A 419 21.07 -5.03 8.98
N ALA A 420 22.03 -4.45 9.72
CA ALA A 420 23.40 -4.23 9.23
C ALA A 420 24.08 -5.54 8.80
N GLU A 421 23.98 -6.60 9.62
CA GLU A 421 24.58 -7.91 9.32
C GLU A 421 24.04 -8.52 8.00
N GLN A 422 22.75 -8.33 7.72
CA GLN A 422 22.11 -8.81 6.49
C GLN A 422 22.61 -8.03 5.27
N LEU A 423 22.73 -6.70 5.40
CA LEU A 423 23.24 -5.84 4.33
C LEU A 423 24.71 -6.17 4.01
N GLU A 424 25.59 -6.22 5.01
CA GLU A 424 27.03 -6.51 4.86
C GLU A 424 27.31 -7.93 4.36
N SER A 425 26.45 -8.88 4.72
CA SER A 425 26.56 -10.25 4.20
C SER A 425 26.22 -10.35 2.71
N LYS A 426 25.38 -9.45 2.18
CA LYS A 426 24.85 -9.55 0.81
C LYS A 426 25.52 -8.59 -0.17
N TYR A 427 25.98 -7.44 0.33
CA TYR A 427 26.47 -6.35 -0.50
C TYR A 427 27.90 -5.96 -0.10
N PRO A 428 28.70 -5.42 -1.03
CA PRO A 428 30.11 -5.15 -0.80
C PRO A 428 30.34 -3.78 -0.12
N PHE A 429 29.60 -3.49 0.95
CA PHE A 429 29.78 -2.29 1.78
C PHE A 429 29.70 -2.64 3.27
N LEU A 430 30.11 -1.70 4.12
CA LEU A 430 30.12 -1.81 5.57
C LEU A 430 29.24 -0.72 6.19
N ILE A 431 28.43 -1.07 7.20
CA ILE A 431 27.71 -0.11 8.02
C ILE A 431 28.63 0.28 9.19
N GLU A 432 29.23 1.47 9.11
CA GLU A 432 30.18 1.95 10.13
C GLU A 432 29.47 2.41 11.40
N ASN A 433 28.28 3.01 11.27
CA ASN A 433 27.50 3.54 12.38
C ASN A 433 26.00 3.51 12.07
N TYR A 434 25.19 3.20 13.08
CA TYR A 434 23.73 3.40 13.04
C TYR A 434 23.25 3.86 14.41
N ALA A 435 22.79 5.11 14.49
CA ALA A 435 22.47 5.77 15.75
C ALA A 435 21.22 6.65 15.65
N LEU A 436 20.64 6.99 16.80
CA LEU A 436 19.68 8.10 16.87
C LEU A 436 20.43 9.40 16.54
N ARG A 437 19.84 10.20 15.65
CA ARG A 437 20.36 11.52 15.32
C ARG A 437 20.00 12.48 16.44
N GLU A 438 20.98 12.87 17.24
CA GLU A 438 20.81 13.82 18.33
C GLU A 438 20.19 15.14 17.83
N ASP A 439 19.36 15.76 18.67
CA ASP A 439 18.66 17.04 18.40
C ASP A 439 17.82 17.09 17.11
N SER A 440 17.42 15.94 16.56
CA SER A 440 16.61 15.86 15.34
C SER A 440 15.10 15.97 15.54
N GLY A 441 14.62 15.83 16.78
CA GLY A 441 13.18 15.91 17.09
C GLY A 441 12.66 17.35 17.10
N GLY A 442 11.44 17.55 16.60
CA GLY A 442 10.78 18.86 16.64
C GLY A 442 10.56 19.34 18.08
N ALA A 443 10.98 20.56 18.41
CA ALA A 443 10.84 21.13 19.75
C ALA A 443 9.37 21.46 20.08
N GLY A 444 8.96 21.19 21.33
CA GLY A 444 7.62 21.47 21.86
C GLY A 444 7.56 21.20 23.37
N GLU A 445 6.40 21.41 24.00
CA GLU A 445 6.17 20.96 25.39
C GLU A 445 6.37 19.44 25.50
N TYR A 446 5.84 18.72 24.51
CA TYR A 446 6.24 17.37 24.15
C TYR A 446 7.00 17.44 22.83
N ARG A 447 8.20 16.84 22.77
CA ARG A 447 9.03 16.88 21.56
C ARG A 447 8.60 15.80 20.58
N GLY A 448 8.88 16.04 19.30
CA GLY A 448 8.87 14.97 18.31
C GLY A 448 9.93 13.91 18.59
N GLY A 449 9.71 12.71 18.07
CA GLY A 449 10.70 11.65 18.10
C GLY A 449 11.98 12.02 17.35
N LEU A 450 13.09 11.40 17.72
CA LEU A 450 14.35 11.54 16.99
C LEU A 450 14.34 10.64 15.75
N GLY A 451 14.97 11.12 14.67
CA GLY A 451 15.31 10.27 13.53
C GLY A 451 16.59 9.48 13.78
N CYS A 452 17.01 8.70 12.78
CA CYS A 452 18.27 7.99 12.79
C CYS A 452 19.27 8.56 11.78
N GLU A 453 20.54 8.25 11.98
CA GLU A 453 21.62 8.48 11.02
C GLU A 453 22.42 7.19 10.80
N ASN A 454 22.87 6.99 9.57
CA ASN A 454 23.65 5.84 9.17
C ASN A 454 24.90 6.29 8.39
N THR A 455 26.06 5.71 8.69
CA THR A 455 27.31 5.93 7.94
C THR A 455 27.70 4.64 7.22
N VAL A 456 27.83 4.72 5.89
CA VAL A 456 28.10 3.56 5.04
C VAL A 456 29.42 3.76 4.32
N GLN A 457 30.31 2.77 4.41
CA GLN A 457 31.54 2.68 3.65
C GLN A 457 31.32 1.72 2.47
N ALA A 458 31.19 2.25 1.26
CA ALA A 458 30.89 1.50 0.03
C ALA A 458 32.07 1.42 -0.95
#